data_AF-A0A358AUE6-F1
#
_entry.id   AF-A0A358AUE6-F1
#
_cell.length_a   1.000
_cell.length_b   1.000
_cell.length_c   1.000
_cell.angle_alpha   90.00
_cell.angle_beta   90.00
_cell.angle_gamma   90.00
#
_symmetry.space_group_name_H-M   'P 1'
#
loop_
_entity.id
_entity.type
_entity.pdbx_description
1 polymer ?
#
loop_
_entity_poly.entity_id
_entity_poly.type
_entity_poly.pdbx_seq_one_letter_code
_entity_poly.pdbx_strand_id
1 'polypeptide(L)'
;MLKLGLIINPVAGIGGKVGLKGSDGADTVARALKLGARPESGEKAARAVREFAGLADSFTLFTCAGAMGQDVAGKCGLNAKICGGALHGESNAGDTADAARAMAALGVDLLLFAG
;
A
#
# COMPACT_ATOMS: atom_id res chain seq x y z
N MET A 1 5.82 17.29 14.86
CA MET A 1 4.64 16.69 14.20
C MET A 1 5.03 15.29 13.79
N LEU A 2 4.21 14.29 14.12
CA LEU A 2 4.53 12.87 13.86
C LEU A 2 4.68 12.62 12.35
N LYS A 3 5.71 11.90 11.92
CA LYS A 3 5.88 11.44 10.54
C LYS A 3 5.32 10.02 10.42
N LEU A 4 4.16 9.89 9.77
CA LEU A 4 3.50 8.62 9.55
C LEU A 4 3.80 8.12 8.14
N GLY A 5 4.39 6.95 7.99
CA GLY A 5 4.54 6.25 6.71
C GLY A 5 3.38 5.29 6.47
N LEU A 6 2.89 5.23 5.23
CA LEU A 6 1.93 4.23 4.77
C LEU A 6 2.46 3.51 3.53
N ILE A 7 2.55 2.19 3.59
CA ILE A 7 2.86 1.33 2.45
C ILE A 7 1.75 0.29 2.31
N ILE A 8 1.19 0.19 1.12
CA ILE A 8 0.23 -0.85 0.75
C ILE A 8 0.88 -1.70 -0.34
N ASN A 9 0.92 -3.01 -0.15
CA ASN A 9 1.22 -3.97 -1.22
C ASN A 9 -0.11 -4.27 -1.96
N PRO A 10 -0.30 -3.77 -3.20
CA PRO A 10 -1.59 -3.87 -3.89
C PRO A 10 -1.99 -5.30 -4.25
N VAL A 11 -1.03 -6.19 -4.48
CA VAL A 11 -1.28 -7.56 -4.97
C VAL A 11 -1.31 -8.62 -3.86
N ALA A 12 -1.24 -8.17 -2.62
CA ALA A 12 -1.05 -9.05 -1.49
C ALA A 12 -2.31 -9.89 -1.17
N GLY A 13 -2.10 -11.17 -0.87
CA GLY A 13 -3.16 -12.14 -0.59
C GLY A 13 -4.00 -12.58 -1.80
N ILE A 14 -3.65 -12.15 -3.02
CA ILE A 14 -4.48 -12.38 -4.22
C ILE A 14 -4.58 -13.86 -4.61
N GLY A 15 -3.49 -14.64 -4.51
CA GLY A 15 -3.51 -16.04 -4.93
C GLY A 15 -4.23 -16.97 -3.93
N GLY A 16 -4.26 -16.63 -2.64
CA GLY A 16 -5.04 -17.38 -1.65
C GLY A 16 -6.55 -17.43 -1.97
N LYS A 17 -7.08 -16.40 -2.63
CA LYS A 17 -8.51 -16.31 -3.00
C LYS A 17 -8.92 -17.28 -4.11
N VAL A 18 -7.96 -17.74 -4.90
CA VAL A 18 -8.19 -18.66 -6.01
C VAL A 18 -7.59 -20.05 -5.74
N GLY A 19 -7.32 -20.36 -4.47
CA GLY A 19 -6.75 -21.64 -4.06
C GLY A 19 -5.31 -21.87 -4.50
N LEU A 20 -4.59 -20.81 -4.88
CA LEU A 20 -3.15 -20.87 -5.13
C LEU A 20 -2.39 -20.73 -3.81
N LYS A 21 -1.22 -21.36 -3.71
CA LYS A 21 -0.33 -21.20 -2.56
C LYS A 21 0.26 -19.78 -2.57
N GLY A 22 -0.35 -18.87 -1.81
CA GLY A 22 0.15 -17.51 -1.65
C GLY A 22 0.01 -16.63 -2.90
N SER A 23 0.72 -15.51 -2.93
CA SER A 23 0.81 -14.58 -4.07
C SER A 23 2.25 -14.51 -4.62
N ASP A 24 3.00 -15.60 -4.46
CA ASP A 24 4.44 -15.59 -4.74
C ASP A 24 4.70 -15.63 -6.25
N GLY A 25 5.23 -14.52 -6.77
CA GLY A 25 5.62 -14.35 -8.17
C GLY A 25 4.55 -13.72 -9.06
N ALA A 26 5.01 -12.98 -10.08
CA ALA A 26 4.16 -12.30 -11.06
C ALA A 26 3.19 -13.27 -11.77
N ASP A 27 3.61 -14.50 -12.04
CA ASP A 27 2.77 -15.53 -12.68
C ASP A 27 1.57 -15.91 -11.81
N THR A 28 1.75 -15.98 -10.48
CA THR A 28 0.67 -16.28 -9.53
C THR A 28 -0.35 -15.14 -9.50
N VAL A 29 0.11 -13.90 -9.50
CA VAL A 29 -0.74 -12.69 -9.53
C VAL A 29 -1.54 -12.66 -10.84
N ALA A 30 -0.87 -12.80 -11.98
CA ALA A 30 -1.50 -12.80 -13.29
C ALA A 30 -2.53 -13.94 -13.43
N ARG A 31 -2.23 -15.14 -12.89
CA ARG A 31 -3.16 -16.26 -12.86
C ARG A 31 -4.36 -15.98 -11.96
N ALA A 32 -4.15 -15.40 -10.78
CA ALA A 32 -5.23 -15.07 -9.86
C ALA A 32 -6.18 -14.05 -10.46
N LEU A 33 -5.66 -13.01 -11.12
CA LEU A 33 -6.47 -12.01 -11.83
C LEU A 33 -7.29 -12.66 -12.96
N LYS A 34 -6.70 -13.56 -13.75
CA LYS A 34 -7.43 -14.33 -14.79
C LYS A 34 -8.53 -15.22 -14.21
N LEU A 35 -8.36 -15.71 -12.98
CA LEU A 35 -9.35 -16.49 -12.25
C LEU A 35 -10.40 -15.61 -11.53
N GLY A 36 -10.37 -14.29 -11.74
CA GLY A 36 -11.35 -13.35 -11.19
C GLY A 36 -11.02 -12.82 -9.79
N ALA A 37 -9.83 -13.09 -9.27
CA ALA A 37 -9.38 -12.48 -8.01
C ALA A 37 -9.33 -10.96 -8.14
N ARG A 38 -9.63 -10.26 -7.04
CA ARG A 38 -9.55 -8.80 -6.96
C ARG A 38 -8.63 -8.39 -5.81
N PRO A 39 -7.75 -7.40 -6.00
CA PRO A 39 -7.00 -6.77 -4.93
C PRO A 39 -7.92 -6.26 -3.80
N GLU A 40 -7.64 -6.65 -2.55
CA GLU A 40 -8.41 -6.19 -1.38
C GLU A 40 -7.57 -5.33 -0.42
N SER A 41 -6.25 -5.35 -0.53
CA SER A 41 -5.34 -4.73 0.45
C SER A 41 -5.61 -3.23 0.60
N GLY A 42 -5.86 -2.52 -0.50
CA GLY A 42 -6.25 -1.10 -0.49
C GLY A 42 -7.53 -0.82 0.30
N GLU A 43 -8.57 -1.63 0.14
CA GLU A 43 -9.83 -1.44 0.88
C GLU A 43 -9.68 -1.82 2.36
N LYS A 44 -8.87 -2.83 2.68
CA LYS A 44 -8.53 -3.17 4.07
C LYS A 44 -7.74 -2.05 4.75
N ALA A 45 -6.75 -1.50 4.05
CA ALA A 45 -5.99 -0.35 4.52
C ALA A 45 -6.87 0.87 4.72
N ALA A 46 -7.77 1.17 3.78
CA ALA A 46 -8.70 2.31 3.90
C ALA A 46 -9.57 2.23 5.15
N ARG A 47 -10.01 1.03 5.56
CA ARG A 47 -10.73 0.88 6.84
C ARG A 47 -9.87 1.33 8.03
N ALA A 48 -8.62 0.90 8.11
CA ALA A 48 -7.71 1.30 9.18
C ALA A 48 -7.38 2.81 9.12
N VAL A 49 -7.17 3.37 7.92
CA VAL A 49 -6.82 4.79 7.74
C VAL A 49 -7.95 5.71 8.20
N ARG A 50 -9.22 5.35 7.97
CA ARG A 50 -10.37 6.15 8.41
C ARG A 50 -10.43 6.35 9.93
N GLU A 51 -9.99 5.37 10.71
CA GLU A 51 -10.01 5.45 12.18
C GLU A 51 -9.14 6.58 12.74
N PHE A 52 -8.09 6.98 12.03
CA PHE A 52 -7.19 8.07 12.45
C PHE A 52 -7.20 9.27 11.50
N ALA A 53 -8.06 9.27 10.46
CA ALA A 53 -8.12 10.37 9.50
C ALA A 53 -8.50 11.71 10.16
N GLY A 54 -9.31 11.67 11.23
CA GLY A 54 -9.66 12.86 12.03
C GLY A 54 -8.49 13.48 12.80
N LEU A 55 -7.33 12.81 12.84
CA LEU A 55 -6.11 13.30 13.47
C LEU A 55 -5.12 13.90 12.46
N ALA A 56 -5.57 14.24 11.25
CA ALA A 56 -4.72 14.71 10.15
C ALA A 56 -3.77 15.86 10.54
N ASP A 57 -4.19 16.76 11.43
CA ASP A 57 -3.37 17.89 11.89
C ASP A 57 -2.25 17.48 12.87
N SER A 58 -2.27 16.25 13.39
CA SER A 58 -1.28 15.73 14.34
C SER A 58 -0.10 15.03 13.67
N PHE A 59 -0.19 14.73 12.36
CA PHE A 59 0.85 14.00 11.64
C PHE A 59 1.04 14.49 10.20
N THR A 60 2.23 14.24 9.65
CA THR A 60 2.49 14.29 8.21
C THR A 60 2.46 12.89 7.65
N LEU A 61 1.57 12.62 6.69
CA LEU A 61 1.50 11.34 6.00
C LEU A 61 2.50 11.30 4.85
N PHE A 62 3.30 10.25 4.80
CA PHE A 62 4.16 9.88 3.68
C PHE A 62 3.66 8.57 3.07
N THR A 63 3.60 8.48 1.74
CA THR A 63 3.19 7.25 1.05
C THR A 63 3.76 7.17 -0.37
N CYS A 64 3.48 6.08 -1.08
CA CYS A 64 3.85 5.88 -2.47
C CYS A 64 2.68 6.17 -3.41
N ALA A 65 2.96 6.42 -4.69
CA ALA A 65 1.92 6.81 -5.63
C ALA A 65 0.91 5.67 -5.93
N GLY A 66 -0.26 6.07 -6.41
CA GLY A 66 -1.35 5.17 -6.80
C GLY A 66 -1.77 4.19 -5.70
N ALA A 67 -1.93 2.92 -6.11
CA ALA A 67 -2.46 1.85 -5.27
C ALA A 67 -1.56 1.48 -4.07
N MET A 68 -0.29 1.92 -4.05
CA MET A 68 0.61 1.70 -2.92
C MET A 68 0.36 2.63 -1.73
N GLY A 69 -0.56 3.60 -1.86
CA GLY A 69 -1.15 4.28 -0.71
C GLY A 69 -1.72 5.67 -0.99
N GLN A 70 -1.29 6.36 -2.05
CA GLN A 70 -1.86 7.65 -2.46
C GLN A 70 -3.38 7.56 -2.66
N ASP A 71 -3.85 6.52 -3.35
CA ASP A 71 -5.28 6.36 -3.64
C ASP A 71 -6.09 6.18 -2.36
N VAL A 72 -5.54 5.44 -1.39
CA VAL A 72 -6.18 5.23 -0.08
C VAL A 72 -6.17 6.50 0.75
N ALA A 73 -5.07 7.24 0.78
CA ALA A 73 -4.99 8.53 1.46
C ALA A 73 -6.05 9.51 0.93
N GLY A 74 -6.14 9.65 -0.41
CA GLY A 74 -7.13 10.49 -1.07
C GLY A 74 -8.57 10.05 -0.77
N LYS A 75 -8.87 8.75 -0.86
CA LYS A 75 -10.19 8.18 -0.49
C LYS A 75 -10.59 8.45 0.96
N CYS A 76 -9.61 8.65 1.85
CA CYS A 76 -9.83 8.93 3.26
C CYS A 76 -9.76 10.43 3.60
N GLY A 77 -9.64 11.32 2.60
CA GLY A 77 -9.55 12.77 2.81
C GLY A 77 -8.21 13.24 3.38
N LEU A 78 -7.16 12.41 3.31
CA LEU A 78 -5.83 12.74 3.81
C LEU A 78 -4.93 13.25 2.68
N ASN A 79 -4.21 14.33 2.97
CA ASN A 79 -3.12 14.79 2.12
C ASN A 79 -1.84 14.04 2.45
N ALA A 80 -1.23 13.40 1.45
CA ALA A 80 0.00 12.63 1.62
C ALA A 80 1.15 13.22 0.81
N LYS A 81 2.35 13.18 1.37
CA LYS A 81 3.60 13.44 0.67
C LYS A 81 4.09 12.18 -0.02
N ILE A 82 4.29 12.25 -1.33
CA ILE A 82 4.75 11.10 -2.11
C ILE A 82 6.26 10.95 -1.96
N CYS A 83 6.71 9.78 -1.49
CA CYS A 83 8.12 9.49 -1.22
C CYS A 83 8.77 8.55 -2.24
N GLY A 84 8.01 8.05 -3.23
CA GLY A 84 8.53 7.26 -4.33
C GLY A 84 7.45 6.52 -5.13
N GLY A 85 7.89 5.90 -6.24
CA GLY A 85 7.16 4.94 -7.06
C GLY A 85 6.13 5.55 -7.99
N ALA A 86 6.48 5.76 -9.26
CA ALA A 86 5.48 5.63 -10.32
C ALA A 86 5.37 4.14 -10.62
N LEU A 87 4.21 3.53 -10.35
CA LEU A 87 3.96 2.16 -10.77
C LEU A 87 3.91 2.13 -12.30
N HIS A 88 4.93 1.57 -12.94
CA HIS A 88 4.90 1.25 -14.36
C HIS A 88 4.33 -0.17 -14.55
N GLY A 89 3.08 -0.38 -14.16
CA GLY A 89 2.39 -1.68 -14.24
C GLY A 89 1.98 -2.26 -12.89
N GLU A 90 1.97 -3.59 -12.78
CA GLU A 90 1.63 -4.30 -11.54
C GLU A 90 2.75 -4.17 -10.51
N SER A 91 2.37 -3.89 -9.26
CA SER A 91 3.32 -3.79 -8.15
C SER A 91 3.91 -5.16 -7.81
N ASN A 92 5.19 -5.17 -7.47
CA ASN A 92 5.94 -6.35 -7.07
C ASN A 92 6.63 -6.17 -5.70
N ALA A 93 7.30 -7.21 -5.22
CA ALA A 93 7.99 -7.21 -3.93
C ALA A 93 9.12 -6.16 -3.86
N GLY A 94 9.79 -5.88 -4.98
CA GLY A 94 10.81 -4.84 -5.10
C GLY A 94 10.25 -3.45 -4.82
N ASP A 95 9.06 -3.12 -5.36
CA ASP A 95 8.41 -1.83 -5.11
C ASP A 95 8.13 -1.63 -3.62
N THR A 96 7.67 -2.68 -2.93
CA THR A 96 7.41 -2.65 -1.48
C THR A 96 8.71 -2.44 -0.70
N ALA A 97 9.79 -3.12 -1.09
CA ALA A 97 11.10 -2.96 -0.45
C ALA A 97 11.68 -1.56 -0.69
N ASP A 98 11.50 -0.99 -1.88
CA ASP A 98 11.95 0.36 -2.22
C ASP A 98 11.15 1.42 -1.48
N ALA A 99 9.84 1.23 -1.34
CA ALA A 99 8.99 2.04 -0.48
C ALA A 99 9.49 2.02 0.98
N ALA A 100 9.80 0.84 1.52
CA ALA A 100 10.33 0.70 2.87
C ALA A 100 11.68 1.42 3.05
N ARG A 101 12.58 1.31 2.06
CA ARG A 101 13.85 2.04 2.03
C ARG A 101 13.64 3.56 2.00
N ALA A 102 12.70 4.05 1.19
CA ALA A 102 12.37 5.47 1.13
C ALA A 102 11.81 5.99 2.47
N MET A 103 10.93 5.23 3.12
CA MET A 103 10.40 5.56 4.44
C MET A 103 11.50 5.62 5.51
N ALA A 104 12.42 4.66 5.49
CA ALA A 104 13.56 4.64 6.39
C ALA A 104 14.47 5.86 6.18
N ALA A 105 14.77 6.21 4.92
CA ALA A 105 15.58 7.38 4.58
C ALA A 105 14.92 8.71 5.01
N LEU A 106 13.59 8.78 5.00
CA LEU A 106 12.83 9.94 5.49
C LEU A 106 12.77 10.04 7.02
N GLY A 107 13.14 8.97 7.72
CA GLY A 107 13.03 8.84 9.17
C GLY A 107 11.59 9.02 9.64
N VAL A 108 10.67 8.22 9.11
CA VAL A 108 9.29 8.16 9.63
C VAL A 108 9.29 7.61 11.06
N ASP A 109 8.44 8.16 11.91
CA ASP A 109 8.35 7.76 13.32
C ASP A 109 7.53 6.48 13.49
N LEU A 110 6.54 6.27 12.61
CA LEU A 110 5.69 5.08 12.56
C LEU A 110 5.46 4.68 11.10
N LEU A 111 5.61 3.41 10.80
CA LEU A 111 5.29 2.84 9.49
C LEU A 111 4.09 1.90 9.60
N LEU A 112 3.01 2.23 8.88
CA LEU A 112 1.86 1.36 8.67
C LEU A 112 2.05 0.59 7.37
N PHE A 113 2.03 -0.74 7.45
CA PHE A 113 2.12 -1.62 6.29
C PHE A 113 0.83 -2.44 6.15
N ALA A 114 0.33 -2.54 4.93
CA ALA A 114 -0.82 -3.39 4.58
C ALA A 114 -0.47 -4.32 3.41
N GLY A 115 -0.60 -5.63 3.62
CA GLY A 115 -0.47 -6.71 2.64
C GLY A 115 -1.31 -7.90 3.07
#